data_AF-A0A7X9KJT6-F1
#
_entry.id   AF-A0A7X9KJT6-F1
#
_cell.length_a   1.000
_cell.length_b   1.000
_cell.length_c   1.000
_cell.angle_alpha   90.00
_cell.angle_beta   90.00
_cell.angle_gamma   90.00
#
_symmetry.space_group_name_H-M   'P 1'
#
loop_
_entity.id
_entity.type
_entity.pdbx_description
1 polymer ?
#
loop_
_entity_poly.entity_id
_entity_poly.type
_entity_poly.pdbx_seq_one_letter_code
_entity_poly.pdbx_strand_id
1 'polypeptide(L)'
;MKVNIEAYKDIPEGTTTVAQTWSADLIAGAAGYLPEGVTDEVLGFWHPPAGSYVVTNDSMGVLSDAQSPVLAHLYLNFLLDNEVAEKNFSWVGYLPAIAKLDADYVIGAGYVPEHLRNCVPTNDEIAQALYLRPLGATGDAQYETAWAKFTAGG
;
A
#
# COMPACT_ATOMS: atom_id res chain seq x y z
N MET A 1 2.19 -16.61 -15.78
CA MET A 1 1.83 -15.64 -14.72
C MET A 1 2.56 -14.35 -15.05
N LYS A 2 1.85 -13.22 -15.18
CA LYS A 2 2.50 -11.92 -15.41
C LYS A 2 3.02 -11.41 -14.05
N VAL A 3 4.24 -10.88 -14.02
CA VAL A 3 4.83 -10.28 -12.82
C VAL A 3 5.03 -8.80 -13.12
N ASN A 4 4.29 -7.94 -12.40
CA ASN A 4 4.35 -6.49 -12.49
C ASN A 4 3.81 -5.87 -11.20
N ILE A 5 3.78 -4.54 -11.15
CA ILE A 5 3.30 -3.74 -10.01
C ILE A 5 2.08 -2.87 -10.38
N GLU A 6 1.40 -3.22 -11.47
CA GLU A 6 0.40 -2.37 -12.11
C GLU A 6 -1.03 -2.73 -11.70
N ALA A 7 -1.22 -3.47 -10.59
CA ALA A 7 -2.54 -3.98 -10.24
C ALA A 7 -3.56 -2.86 -9.97
N TYR A 8 -3.11 -1.71 -9.45
CA TYR A 8 -3.91 -0.50 -9.26
C TYR A 8 -4.62 0.00 -10.54
N LYS A 9 -4.11 -0.34 -11.73
CA LYS A 9 -4.72 -0.01 -13.02
C LYS A 9 -5.16 -1.24 -13.82
N ASP A 10 -4.35 -2.30 -13.81
CA ASP A 10 -4.60 -3.50 -14.61
C ASP A 10 -5.88 -4.23 -14.14
N ILE A 11 -6.19 -4.21 -12.83
CA ILE A 11 -7.45 -4.76 -12.29
C ILE A 11 -8.65 -3.88 -12.67
N PRO A 12 -8.69 -2.56 -12.37
CA PRO A 12 -9.80 -1.70 -12.75
C PRO A 12 -10.08 -1.64 -14.26
N GLU A 13 -9.03 -1.65 -15.09
CA GLU A 13 -9.15 -1.65 -16.56
C GLU A 13 -9.63 -3.02 -17.10
N GLY A 14 -9.75 -4.04 -16.25
CA GLY A 14 -10.19 -5.38 -16.62
C GLY A 14 -9.17 -6.22 -17.39
N THR A 15 -7.90 -5.79 -17.42
CA THR A 15 -6.82 -6.56 -18.06
C THR A 15 -6.26 -7.66 -17.16
N THR A 16 -6.53 -7.58 -15.85
CA THR A 16 -6.20 -8.59 -14.83
C THR A 16 -7.41 -8.85 -13.94
N THR A 17 -7.82 -10.11 -13.78
CA THR A 17 -8.98 -10.46 -12.92
C THR A 17 -8.60 -10.62 -11.45
N VAL A 18 -7.38 -11.11 -11.17
CA VAL A 18 -6.88 -11.36 -9.81
C VAL A 18 -5.38 -11.08 -9.79
N ALA A 19 -4.91 -10.36 -8.76
CA ALA A 19 -3.47 -10.17 -8.49
C ALA A 19 -3.19 -10.32 -6.99
N GLN A 20 -1.95 -10.71 -6.67
CA GLN A 20 -1.39 -10.39 -5.36
C GLN A 20 -0.86 -8.97 -5.45
N THR A 21 -1.40 -8.06 -4.64
CA THR A 21 -1.00 -6.65 -4.64
C THR A 21 -1.14 -6.02 -3.25
N TRP A 22 -0.67 -4.78 -3.12
CA TRP A 22 -0.84 -3.96 -1.93
C TRP A 22 -2.25 -3.38 -1.83
N SER A 23 -2.71 -3.22 -0.61
CA SER A 23 -4.13 -3.03 -0.31
C SER A 23 -4.71 -1.75 -0.90
N ALA A 24 -3.94 -0.67 -0.93
CA ALA A 24 -4.37 0.64 -1.44
C ALA A 24 -4.49 0.71 -2.97
N ASP A 25 -3.97 -0.28 -3.71
CA ASP A 25 -4.13 -0.33 -5.17
C ASP A 25 -5.60 -0.32 -5.60
N LEU A 26 -6.47 -0.99 -4.83
CA LEU A 26 -7.90 -1.03 -5.13
C LEU A 26 -8.61 0.27 -4.74
N ILE A 27 -8.10 0.99 -3.74
CA ILE A 27 -8.60 2.33 -3.39
C ILE A 27 -8.26 3.32 -4.50
N ALA A 28 -6.99 3.34 -4.95
CA ALA A 28 -6.57 4.14 -6.08
C ALA A 28 -7.33 3.76 -7.37
N GLY A 29 -7.53 2.46 -7.58
CA GLY A 29 -8.30 1.90 -8.68
C GLY A 29 -9.73 2.43 -8.74
N ALA A 30 -10.45 2.36 -7.62
CA ALA A 30 -11.81 2.88 -7.46
C ALA A 30 -11.87 4.40 -7.71
N ALA A 31 -10.85 5.14 -7.27
CA ALA A 31 -10.81 6.60 -7.37
C ALA A 31 -10.51 7.13 -8.78
N GLY A 32 -9.86 6.35 -9.66
CA GLY A 32 -9.36 6.94 -10.92
C GLY A 32 -9.01 6.04 -12.09
N TYR A 33 -9.14 4.71 -12.00
CA TYR A 33 -8.70 3.81 -13.09
C TYR A 33 -9.82 2.98 -13.71
N LEU A 34 -11.07 3.12 -13.24
CA LEU A 34 -12.22 2.44 -13.83
C LEU A 34 -12.61 3.08 -15.17
N PRO A 35 -13.05 2.27 -16.15
CA PRO A 35 -13.65 2.79 -17.38
C PRO A 35 -14.88 3.67 -17.10
N GLU A 36 -15.16 4.60 -18.00
CA GLU A 36 -16.33 5.47 -17.90
C GLU A 36 -17.63 4.64 -17.78
N GLY A 37 -18.45 4.96 -16.77
CA GLY A 37 -19.73 4.30 -16.51
C GLY A 37 -19.64 2.99 -15.72
N VAL A 38 -18.43 2.55 -15.32
CA VAL A 38 -18.26 1.40 -14.43
C VAL A 38 -18.18 1.87 -12.98
N THR A 39 -18.96 1.22 -12.09
CA THR A 39 -18.93 1.49 -10.65
C THR A 39 -17.80 0.74 -9.97
N ASP A 40 -17.33 1.24 -8.83
CA ASP A 40 -16.28 0.61 -8.01
C ASP A 40 -16.71 -0.69 -7.35
N GLU A 41 -18.02 -0.98 -7.26
CA GLU A 41 -18.57 -2.23 -6.72
C GLU A 41 -18.05 -3.52 -7.39
N VAL A 42 -17.42 -3.40 -8.57
CA VAL A 42 -16.77 -4.52 -9.25
C VAL A 42 -15.40 -4.89 -8.65
N LEU A 43 -14.84 -4.01 -7.80
CA LEU A 43 -13.57 -4.19 -7.13
C LEU A 43 -13.75 -4.83 -5.76
N GLY A 44 -12.73 -5.58 -5.34
CA GLY A 44 -12.71 -6.20 -4.03
C GLY A 44 -11.29 -6.47 -3.57
N PHE A 45 -11.10 -6.47 -2.26
CA PHE A 45 -9.84 -6.82 -1.65
C PHE A 45 -10.05 -7.80 -0.50
N TRP A 46 -9.16 -8.78 -0.43
CA TRP A 46 -9.16 -9.78 0.62
C TRP A 46 -7.75 -9.91 1.18
N HIS A 47 -7.64 -9.90 2.51
CA HIS A 47 -6.47 -10.35 3.21
C HIS A 47 -6.84 -11.49 4.18
N PRO A 48 -5.87 -12.35 4.54
CA PRO A 48 -6.03 -13.31 5.63
C PRO A 48 -6.44 -12.65 6.96
N PRO A 49 -6.95 -13.42 7.94
CA PRO A 49 -7.21 -12.91 9.28
C PRO A 49 -5.99 -12.24 9.93
N ALA A 50 -6.22 -11.36 10.91
CA ALA A 50 -5.18 -10.73 11.72
C ALA A 50 -4.11 -11.75 12.18
N GLY A 51 -2.83 -11.36 12.12
CA GLY A 51 -1.72 -12.27 12.41
C GLY A 51 -1.30 -13.19 11.28
N SER A 52 -2.00 -13.20 10.15
CA SER A 52 -1.72 -14.08 9.01
C SER A 52 -1.35 -13.35 7.73
N TYR A 53 -1.16 -12.04 7.78
CA TYR A 53 -0.77 -11.23 6.62
C TYR A 53 0.25 -10.17 6.99
N VAL A 54 0.95 -9.69 5.97
CA VAL A 54 2.04 -8.73 6.12
C VAL A 54 1.48 -7.31 6.14
N VAL A 55 1.93 -6.52 7.11
CA VAL A 55 1.83 -5.05 7.07
C VAL A 55 3.23 -4.49 6.92
N THR A 56 3.40 -3.58 5.98
CA THR A 56 4.66 -2.87 5.76
C THR A 56 4.45 -1.37 6.02
N ASN A 57 5.56 -0.67 6.20
CA ASN A 57 5.55 0.79 6.27
C ASN A 57 6.65 1.33 5.38
N ASP A 58 6.28 2.25 4.50
CA ASP A 58 7.24 3.04 3.76
C ASP A 58 7.61 4.27 4.59
N SER A 59 8.90 4.40 4.90
CA SER A 59 9.41 5.46 5.78
C SER A 59 10.37 6.35 5.02
N MET A 60 10.28 7.64 5.30
CA MET A 60 11.21 8.62 4.78
C MET A 60 12.45 8.71 5.68
N GLY A 61 13.64 8.71 5.06
CA GLY A 61 14.91 8.88 5.75
C GLY A 61 15.72 10.03 5.15
N VAL A 62 16.55 10.68 5.97
CA VAL A 62 17.53 11.67 5.52
C VAL A 62 18.88 10.98 5.39
N LEU A 63 19.45 10.99 4.18
CA LEU A 63 20.76 10.38 3.91
C LEU A 63 21.87 11.09 4.68
N SER A 64 22.90 10.34 5.10
CA SER A 64 24.03 10.87 5.89
C SER A 64 24.85 11.94 5.16
N ASP A 65 24.77 11.97 3.83
CA ASP A 65 25.47 12.90 2.93
C ASP A 65 24.50 13.86 2.22
N ALA A 66 23.27 14.02 2.72
CA ALA A 66 22.30 14.93 2.14
C ALA A 66 22.87 16.36 2.07
N GLN A 67 22.82 16.99 0.89
CA GLN A 67 23.35 18.35 0.68
C GLN A 67 22.56 19.42 1.46
N SER A 68 21.28 19.16 1.72
CA SER A 68 20.36 20.08 2.40
C SER A 68 19.57 19.34 3.50
N PRO A 69 20.23 18.87 4.58
CA PRO A 69 19.58 18.04 5.59
C PRO A 69 18.49 18.81 6.35
N VAL A 70 18.66 20.12 6.56
CA VAL A 70 17.64 20.98 7.19
C VAL A 70 16.38 21.05 6.32
N LEU A 71 16.53 21.25 5.00
CA LEU A 71 15.39 21.30 4.09
C LEU A 71 14.66 19.95 4.04
N ALA A 72 15.40 18.83 4.06
CA ALA A 72 14.80 17.51 4.14
C ALA A 72 13.90 17.38 5.39
N HIS A 73 14.38 17.81 6.56
CA HIS A 73 13.56 17.80 7.78
C HIS A 73 12.33 18.72 7.70
N LEU A 74 12.45 19.90 7.08
CA LEU A 74 11.30 20.78 6.86
C LEU A 74 10.26 20.13 5.94
N TYR A 75 10.69 19.39 4.93
CA TYR A 75 9.80 18.64 4.06
C TYR A 75 9.13 17.46 4.77
N LEU A 76 9.86 16.73 5.62
CA LEU A 76 9.26 15.71 6.49
C LEU A 76 8.19 16.31 7.40
N ASN A 77 8.47 17.45 8.03
CA ASN A 77 7.48 18.15 8.85
C ASN A 77 6.24 18.56 8.05
N PHE A 78 6.42 19.02 6.81
CA PHE A 78 5.29 19.34 5.93
C PHE A 78 4.43 18.10 5.64
N LEU A 79 5.05 16.94 5.36
CA LEU A 79 4.31 15.70 5.08
C LEU A 79 3.66 15.07 6.32
N LEU A 80 4.12 15.41 7.52
CA LEU A 80 3.52 14.98 8.80
C LEU A 80 2.33 15.86 9.22
N ASP A 81 2.07 16.98 8.54
CA ASP A 81 0.86 17.77 8.77
C ASP A 81 -0.38 16.95 8.38
N ASN A 82 -1.40 16.98 9.24
CA ASN A 82 -2.61 16.19 9.06
C ASN A 82 -3.33 16.49 7.74
N GLU A 83 -3.44 17.77 7.35
CA GLU A 83 -4.14 18.14 6.13
C GLU A 83 -3.34 17.73 4.89
N VAL A 84 -2.01 17.82 4.96
CA VAL A 84 -1.11 17.41 3.88
C VAL A 84 -1.14 15.89 3.70
N ALA A 85 -1.05 15.13 4.79
CA ALA A 85 -1.12 13.68 4.77
C ALA A 85 -2.49 13.15 4.32
N GLU A 86 -3.58 13.81 4.74
CA GLU A 86 -4.95 13.49 4.31
C GLU A 86 -5.14 13.77 2.82
N LYS A 87 -4.62 14.90 2.33
CA LYS A 87 -4.56 15.16 0.90
C LYS A 87 -3.74 14.10 0.18
N ASN A 88 -2.59 13.69 0.72
CA ASN A 88 -1.82 12.62 0.09
C ASN A 88 -2.63 11.31 0.02
N PHE A 89 -3.27 10.91 1.13
CA PHE A 89 -4.17 9.75 1.17
C PHE A 89 -5.27 9.83 0.11
N SER A 90 -5.91 10.98 -0.08
CA SER A 90 -7.00 11.12 -1.05
C SER A 90 -6.56 10.87 -2.51
N TRP A 91 -5.26 10.95 -2.80
CA TRP A 91 -4.71 10.65 -4.13
C TRP A 91 -4.21 9.22 -4.26
N VAL A 92 -3.57 8.66 -3.23
CA VAL A 92 -2.88 7.37 -3.34
C VAL A 92 -3.57 6.21 -2.60
N GLY A 93 -4.45 6.49 -1.64
CA GLY A 93 -5.17 5.48 -0.85
C GLY A 93 -4.35 4.76 0.23
N TYR A 94 -3.05 5.02 0.34
CA TYR A 94 -2.17 4.40 1.34
C TYR A 94 -2.30 5.06 2.71
N LEU A 95 -2.78 4.29 3.70
CA LEU A 95 -3.02 4.76 5.07
C LEU A 95 -1.74 5.37 5.67
N PRO A 96 -1.71 6.68 5.98
CA PRO A 96 -0.52 7.31 6.53
C PRO A 96 -0.35 6.92 8.00
N ALA A 97 0.90 6.77 8.44
CA ALA A 97 1.24 6.45 9.83
C ALA A 97 1.14 7.68 10.76
N ILE A 98 -0.03 8.34 10.77
CA ILE A 98 -0.34 9.48 11.64
C ILE A 98 -1.61 9.20 12.45
N ALA A 99 -1.61 9.56 13.73
CA ALA A 99 -2.65 9.14 14.67
C ALA A 99 -4.07 9.61 14.31
N LYS A 100 -4.23 10.67 13.52
CA LYS A 100 -5.54 11.19 13.10
C LYS A 100 -6.22 10.31 12.04
N LEU A 101 -5.45 9.67 11.16
CA LEU A 101 -5.97 8.99 9.96
C LEU A 101 -5.91 7.46 10.14
N ASP A 102 -6.80 6.92 10.97
CA ASP A 102 -7.01 5.49 11.07
C ASP A 102 -8.06 4.98 10.06
N ALA A 103 -8.29 3.67 10.05
CA ALA A 103 -9.25 3.03 9.15
C ALA A 103 -10.67 3.60 9.31
N ASP A 104 -11.13 3.81 10.55
CA ASP A 104 -12.46 4.34 10.82
C ASP A 104 -12.61 5.77 10.31
N TYR A 105 -11.57 6.61 10.44
CA TYR A 105 -11.56 7.96 9.90
C TYR A 105 -11.70 7.96 8.37
N VAL A 106 -10.86 7.21 7.64
CA VAL A 106 -10.83 7.28 6.18
C VAL A 106 -12.06 6.64 5.53
N ILE A 107 -12.65 5.64 6.18
CA ILE A 107 -13.95 5.06 5.78
C ILE A 107 -15.07 6.05 6.09
N GLY A 108 -15.12 6.58 7.31
CA GLY A 108 -16.16 7.53 7.74
C GLY A 108 -16.17 8.85 6.97
N ALA A 109 -15.00 9.29 6.49
CA ALA A 109 -14.84 10.45 5.63
C ALA A 109 -15.18 10.17 4.14
N GLY A 110 -15.46 8.91 3.78
CA GLY A 110 -15.85 8.51 2.43
C GLY A 110 -14.68 8.39 1.43
N TYR A 111 -13.43 8.39 1.90
CA TYR A 111 -12.28 8.15 1.03
C TYR A 111 -12.14 6.67 0.66
N VAL A 112 -12.59 5.77 1.54
CA VAL A 112 -12.59 4.33 1.30
C VAL A 112 -14.04 3.84 1.31
N PRO A 113 -14.55 3.32 0.18
CA PRO A 113 -15.86 2.68 0.11
C PRO A 113 -15.96 1.49 1.07
N GLU A 114 -17.12 1.27 1.69
CA GLU A 114 -17.29 0.20 2.70
C GLU A 114 -16.96 -1.20 2.15
N HIS A 115 -17.25 -1.47 0.87
CA HIS A 115 -16.93 -2.76 0.23
C HIS A 115 -15.42 -2.98 0.06
N LEU A 116 -14.60 -1.91 0.15
CA LEU A 116 -13.14 -1.93 0.16
C LEU A 116 -12.54 -1.72 1.56
N ARG A 117 -13.31 -1.85 2.65
CA ARG A 117 -12.79 -1.66 4.02
C ARG A 117 -11.55 -2.50 4.33
N ASN A 118 -11.47 -3.71 3.76
CA ASN A 118 -10.32 -4.61 3.92
C ASN A 118 -9.03 -4.04 3.30
N CYS A 119 -9.10 -2.98 2.48
CA CYS A 119 -7.93 -2.30 1.96
C CYS A 119 -7.17 -1.50 3.04
N VAL A 120 -7.83 -1.16 4.16
CA VAL A 120 -7.22 -0.38 5.23
C VAL A 120 -7.16 -1.23 6.51
N PRO A 121 -5.96 -1.56 7.01
CA PRO A 121 -5.84 -2.34 8.23
C PRO A 121 -6.28 -1.50 9.44
N THR A 122 -7.03 -2.11 10.34
CA THR A 122 -7.37 -1.52 11.64
C THR A 122 -6.16 -1.51 12.58
N ASN A 123 -6.21 -0.69 13.63
CA ASN A 123 -5.15 -0.66 14.65
C ASN A 123 -4.92 -2.03 15.31
N ASP A 124 -5.98 -2.81 15.53
CA ASP A 124 -5.89 -4.16 16.10
C ASP A 124 -5.22 -5.15 15.16
N GLU A 125 -5.44 -5.02 13.85
CA GLU A 125 -4.78 -5.84 12.86
C GLU A 125 -3.30 -5.46 12.70
N ILE A 126 -2.99 -4.16 12.71
CA ILE A 126 -1.60 -3.66 12.70
C ILE A 126 -0.85 -4.22 13.91
N ALA A 127 -1.45 -4.20 15.10
CA ALA A 127 -0.84 -4.73 16.32
C ALA A 127 -0.51 -6.23 16.26
N GLN A 128 -1.19 -6.97 15.37
CA GLN A 128 -1.00 -8.41 15.19
C GLN A 128 -0.23 -8.76 13.91
N ALA A 129 0.11 -7.79 13.08
CA ALA A 129 0.62 -8.03 11.74
C ALA A 129 1.94 -8.81 11.69
N LEU A 130 2.16 -9.50 10.57
CA LEU A 130 3.46 -10.04 10.22
C LEU A 130 4.32 -8.92 9.64
N TYR A 131 5.58 -8.84 10.07
CA TYR A 131 6.54 -7.86 9.55
C TYR A 131 7.70 -8.58 8.87
N LEU A 132 8.10 -8.06 7.72
CA LEU A 132 9.33 -8.49 7.05
C LEU A 132 10.53 -8.12 7.93
N ARG A 133 11.49 -9.05 8.02
CA ARG A 133 12.75 -8.85 8.74
C ARG A 133 13.91 -9.04 7.77
N PRO A 134 15.00 -8.29 7.94
CA PRO A 134 16.17 -8.47 7.09
C PRO A 134 16.70 -9.89 7.22
N LEU A 135 17.04 -10.50 6.09
CA LEU A 135 17.75 -11.77 6.05
C LEU A 135 19.26 -11.51 6.18
N GLY A 136 20.01 -12.55 6.55
CA GLY A 136 21.46 -12.54 6.36
C GLY A 136 21.81 -12.83 4.89
N ALA A 137 23.05 -12.57 4.49
CA ALA A 137 23.52 -12.73 3.10
C ALA A 137 23.17 -14.10 2.47
N THR A 138 23.24 -15.19 3.24
CA THR A 138 22.85 -16.53 2.76
C THR A 138 21.35 -16.62 2.46
N GLY A 139 20.49 -16.03 3.30
CA GLY A 139 19.05 -16.03 3.10
C GLY A 139 18.63 -15.17 1.92
N ASP A 140 19.23 -13.98 1.77
CA ASP A 140 19.01 -13.11 0.61
C ASP A 140 19.39 -13.82 -0.70
N ALA A 141 20.58 -14.44 -0.75
CA ALA A 141 21.01 -15.17 -1.95
C ALA A 141 20.06 -16.33 -2.32
N GLN A 142 19.51 -17.02 -1.33
CA GLN A 142 18.50 -18.07 -1.55
C GLN A 142 17.20 -17.49 -2.09
N TYR A 143 16.73 -16.38 -1.51
CA TYR A 143 15.52 -15.69 -1.96
C TYR A 143 15.67 -15.18 -3.40
N GLU A 144 16.76 -14.49 -3.71
CA GLU A 144 17.07 -13.98 -5.05
C GLU A 144 17.13 -15.10 -6.09
N THR A 145 17.81 -16.21 -5.76
CA THR A 145 17.90 -17.38 -6.65
C THR A 145 16.51 -17.95 -6.95
N ALA A 146 15.69 -18.13 -5.90
CA ALA A 146 14.33 -18.64 -6.06
C ALA A 146 13.44 -17.69 -6.89
N TRP A 147 13.53 -16.39 -6.62
CA TRP A 147 12.77 -15.36 -7.33
C TRP A 147 13.17 -15.23 -8.80
N ALA A 148 14.47 -15.26 -9.10
CA ALA A 148 14.98 -15.22 -10.47
C ALA A 148 14.50 -16.44 -11.28
N LYS A 149 14.55 -17.63 -10.69
CA LYS A 149 14.03 -18.85 -11.33
C LYS A 149 12.53 -18.74 -11.64
N PHE A 150 11.74 -18.26 -10.66
CA PHE A 150 10.30 -18.08 -10.83
C PHE A 150 9.98 -17.08 -11.95
N THR A 151 10.61 -15.92 -11.96
CA THR A 151 10.34 -14.85 -12.95
C THR A 151 10.81 -15.20 -14.36
N ALA A 152 11.78 -16.12 -14.50
CA ALA A 152 12.20 -16.67 -15.78
C ALA A 152 11.23 -17.71 -16.39
N GLY A 153 10.17 -18.11 -15.65
CA GLY A 153 9.16 -19.07 -16.12
C GLY A 153 9.30 -20.50 -15.58
N GLY A 154 10.22 -20.74 -14.63
CA GLY A 154 10.39 -22.03 -13.93
C GLY A 154 11.66 -22.78 -14.27
#